data_AF-A0A158NWR5-F1
#
_entry.id   AF-A0A158NWR5-F1
#
_cell.length_a   1.000
_cell.length_b   1.000
_cell.length_c   1.000
_cell.angle_alpha   90.00
_cell.angle_beta   90.00
_cell.angle_gamma   90.00
#
_symmetry.space_group_name_H-M   'P 1'
#
loop_
_entity.id
_entity.type
_entity.pdbx_description
1 polymer ?
#
loop_
_entity_poly.entity_id
_entity_poly.type
_entity_poly.pdbx_seq_one_letter_code
_entity_poly.pdbx_strand_id
1 'polypeptide(L)'
;IAGVIMASLLAVQPSMMHDRNCFELYGYDILLSDDLRPWLLEINASPALTGTDNEDQRLKSDLVDDVLNVLDFEGCFSEHETRIGGLDLLWDDGPVWTSCPYPGIRTDVISNDLRRLNIFLGAINDRQKQLSLLKSQLIEKRQAGQDYSPMLQYYLK
;
A
#
# COMPACT_ATOMS: atom_id res chain seq x y z
N ILE A 1 3.72 4.64 -2.12
CA ILE A 1 3.79 3.36 -1.39
C ILE A 1 4.30 2.27 -2.30
N ALA A 2 3.54 1.82 -3.32
CA ALA A 2 4.00 0.75 -4.23
C ALA A 2 5.37 1.01 -4.89
N GLY A 3 5.62 2.24 -5.36
CA GLY A 3 6.95 2.61 -5.88
C GLY A 3 8.08 2.52 -4.84
N VAL A 4 7.79 2.78 -3.56
CA VAL A 4 8.77 2.63 -2.47
C VAL A 4 9.09 1.15 -2.26
N ILE A 5 8.06 0.29 -2.20
CA ILE A 5 8.21 -1.17 -2.04
C ILE A 5 9.00 -1.78 -3.20
N MET A 6 8.64 -1.44 -4.45
CA MET A 6 9.37 -1.93 -5.62
C MET A 6 10.82 -1.46 -5.62
N ALA A 7 11.07 -0.17 -5.34
CA ALA A 7 12.43 0.36 -5.33
C ALA A 7 13.31 -0.27 -4.24
N SER A 8 12.77 -0.50 -3.03
CA SER A 8 13.52 -1.16 -1.95
C SER A 8 13.85 -2.61 -2.30
N LEU A 9 12.89 -3.40 -2.79
CA LEU A 9 13.12 -4.80 -3.17
C LEU A 9 14.08 -4.93 -4.36
N LEU A 10 13.91 -4.11 -5.40
CA LEU A 10 14.83 -4.11 -6.57
C LEU A 10 16.26 -3.73 -6.17
N ALA A 11 16.44 -2.83 -5.21
CA ALA A 11 17.76 -2.43 -4.73
C ALA A 11 18.51 -3.56 -4.03
N VAL A 12 17.79 -4.50 -3.39
CA VAL A 12 18.39 -5.61 -2.63
C VAL A 12 18.32 -6.95 -3.36
N GLN A 13 17.61 -7.04 -4.50
CA GLN A 13 17.44 -8.26 -5.30
C GLN A 13 18.73 -9.08 -5.48
N PRO A 14 19.91 -8.50 -5.79
CA PRO A 14 21.14 -9.29 -5.96
C PRO A 14 21.64 -9.99 -4.68
N SER A 15 21.19 -9.53 -3.52
CA SER A 15 21.59 -10.03 -2.20
C SER A 15 20.50 -10.90 -1.53
N MET A 16 19.32 -11.00 -2.14
CA MET A 16 18.24 -11.83 -1.61
C MET A 16 18.52 -13.30 -1.91
N MET A 17 18.42 -14.16 -0.89
CA MET A 17 18.46 -15.60 -1.09
C MET A 17 17.11 -16.05 -1.64
N HIS A 18 17.13 -16.72 -2.79
CA HIS A 18 15.93 -17.23 -3.44
C HIS A 18 15.89 -18.75 -3.33
N ASP A 19 15.02 -19.26 -2.46
CA ASP A 19 14.59 -20.67 -2.45
C ASP A 19 13.13 -20.73 -2.87
N ARG A 20 12.80 -21.65 -3.79
CA ARG A 20 11.44 -21.80 -4.34
C ARG A 20 10.42 -22.22 -3.30
N ASN A 21 10.89 -22.80 -2.19
CA ASN A 21 10.03 -23.28 -1.10
C ASN A 21 9.97 -22.30 0.08
N CYS A 22 10.50 -21.09 -0.08
CA CYS A 22 10.50 -20.06 0.96
C CYS A 22 9.72 -18.84 0.51
N PHE A 23 9.00 -18.24 1.46
CA PHE A 23 8.38 -16.94 1.32
C PHE A 23 8.72 -16.10 2.55
N GLU A 24 8.66 -14.78 2.40
CA GLU A 24 8.91 -13.85 3.50
C GLU A 24 7.86 -12.75 3.50
N LEU A 25 7.35 -12.44 4.69
CA LEU A 25 6.39 -11.36 4.91
C LEU A 25 7.12 -10.17 5.52
N TYR A 26 7.19 -9.07 4.78
CA TYR A 26 7.81 -7.83 5.24
C TYR A 26 6.76 -6.82 5.73
N GLY A 27 7.01 -6.20 6.88
CA GLY A 27 6.31 -5.02 7.35
C GLY A 27 7.02 -3.75 6.88
N TYR A 28 6.29 -2.83 6.25
CA TYR A 28 6.82 -1.55 5.79
C TYR A 28 6.28 -0.39 6.62
N ASP A 29 7.17 0.30 7.32
CA ASP A 29 6.81 1.49 8.10
C ASP A 29 7.00 2.72 7.22
N ILE A 30 5.88 3.32 6.81
CA ILE A 30 5.87 4.45 5.86
C ILE A 30 5.20 5.65 6.50
N LEU A 31 5.92 6.77 6.55
CA LEU A 31 5.38 8.06 6.96
C LEU A 31 4.89 8.83 5.74
N LEU A 32 3.68 9.36 5.79
CA LEU A 32 3.18 10.30 4.79
C LEU A 32 3.47 11.74 5.24
N SER A 33 4.19 12.50 4.42
CA SER A 33 4.34 13.94 4.64
C SER A 33 3.05 14.70 4.37
N ASP A 34 3.05 15.98 4.70
CA ASP A 34 1.93 16.91 4.51
C ASP A 34 1.49 17.06 3.04
N ASP A 35 2.41 16.82 2.09
CA ASP A 35 2.13 16.77 0.66
C ASP A 35 1.82 15.34 0.16
N LEU A 36 1.55 14.41 1.07
CA LEU A 36 1.25 12.99 0.82
C LEU A 36 2.37 12.23 0.11
N ARG A 37 3.63 12.69 0.22
CA ARG A 37 4.76 11.89 -0.23
C ARG A 37 5.06 10.79 0.80
N PRO A 38 5.24 9.53 0.35
CA PRO A 38 5.63 8.44 1.23
C PRO A 38 7.13 8.47 1.51
N TRP A 39 7.49 8.40 2.78
CA TRP A 39 8.86 8.27 3.29
C TRP A 39 8.99 6.91 3.97
N LEU A 40 9.91 6.08 3.48
CA LEU A 40 10.23 4.80 4.12
C LEU A 40 11.01 5.07 5.41
N LEU A 41 10.52 4.56 6.53
CA LEU A 41 11.22 4.63 7.82
C LEU A 41 12.08 3.38 8.01
N GLU A 42 11.44 2.21 7.98
CA GLU A 42 12.10 0.91 8.12
C GLU A 42 11.34 -0.20 7.41
N ILE A 43 12.04 -1.32 7.21
CA ILE A 43 11.47 -2.57 6.70
C ILE A 43 11.76 -3.65 7.74
N ASN A 44 10.70 -4.29 8.23
CA ASN A 44 10.76 -5.34 9.23
C ASN A 44 10.58 -6.71 8.57
N ALA A 45 11.58 -7.58 8.69
CA ALA A 45 11.53 -8.99 8.25
C ALA A 45 10.62 -9.88 9.14
N SER A 46 10.21 -9.36 10.30
CA SER A 46 9.31 -10.06 11.22
C SER A 46 8.30 -9.06 11.80
N PRO A 47 7.26 -8.69 11.02
CA PRO A 47 6.21 -7.83 11.53
C PRO A 47 5.46 -8.54 12.67
N ALA A 48 5.03 -7.77 13.69
CA ALA A 48 4.32 -8.32 14.83
C ALA A 48 2.90 -8.77 14.44
N LEU A 49 2.61 -10.06 14.60
CA LEU A 49 1.29 -10.66 14.31
C LEU A 49 0.47 -10.95 15.58
N THR A 50 0.96 -10.58 16.76
CA THR A 50 0.17 -10.66 18.00
C THR A 50 -0.85 -9.53 18.02
N GLY A 51 -2.13 -9.88 18.21
CA GLY A 51 -3.22 -8.91 18.31
C GLY A 51 -3.16 -8.09 19.60
N THR A 52 -3.26 -6.76 19.50
CA THR A 52 -3.32 -5.86 20.66
C THR A 52 -4.74 -5.53 21.08
N ASP A 53 -5.69 -5.56 20.14
CA ASP A 53 -7.12 -5.40 20.35
C ASP A 53 -7.92 -6.26 19.35
N ASN A 54 -9.25 -6.26 19.44
CA ASN A 54 -10.10 -7.12 18.61
C ASN A 54 -10.02 -6.81 17.11
N GLU A 55 -9.88 -5.53 16.74
CA GLU A 55 -9.83 -5.12 15.33
C GLU A 55 -8.46 -5.46 14.75
N ASP A 56 -7.38 -5.19 15.49
CA ASP A 56 -6.02 -5.56 15.14
C ASP A 56 -5.86 -7.09 15.04
N GLN A 57 -6.44 -7.83 15.98
CA GLN A 57 -6.45 -9.29 15.92
C GLN A 57 -7.16 -9.80 14.67
N ARG A 58 -8.31 -9.21 14.32
CA ARG A 58 -9.06 -9.58 13.11
C ARG A 58 -8.24 -9.28 11.85
N LEU A 59 -7.72 -8.06 11.73
CA LEU A 59 -6.91 -7.66 10.57
C LEU A 59 -5.68 -8.54 10.39
N LYS A 60 -5.01 -8.91 11.49
CA LYS A 60 -3.84 -9.81 11.46
C LYS A 60 -4.23 -11.24 11.10
N SER A 61 -5.37 -11.72 11.57
CA SER A 61 -5.88 -13.05 11.21
C SER A 61 -6.22 -13.11 9.73
N ASP A 62 -6.96 -12.11 9.22
CA ASP A 62 -7.32 -11.99 7.80
C ASP A 62 -6.05 -11.89 6.92
N LEU A 63 -5.02 -11.15 7.36
CA LEU A 63 -3.73 -11.08 6.67
C LEU A 63 -3.05 -12.45 6.58
N VAL A 64 -3.01 -13.22 7.66
CA VAL A 64 -2.38 -14.54 7.68
C VAL A 64 -3.15 -15.51 6.78
N ASP A 65 -4.47 -15.48 6.82
CA ASP A 65 -5.31 -16.32 5.96
C ASP A 65 -5.07 -15.99 4.48
N ASP A 66 -5.02 -14.71 4.10
CA ASP A 66 -4.72 -14.28 2.74
C ASP A 66 -3.31 -14.67 2.27
N VAL A 67 -2.31 -14.57 3.15
CA VAL A 67 -0.94 -15.03 2.85
C VAL A 67 -0.90 -16.54 2.62
N LEU A 68 -1.59 -17.33 3.45
CA LEU A 68 -1.66 -18.78 3.27
C LEU A 68 -2.42 -19.17 1.99
N ASN A 69 -3.46 -18.41 1.64
CA ASN A 69 -4.16 -18.59 0.37
C ASN A 69 -3.20 -18.40 -0.81
N VAL A 70 -2.37 -17.34 -0.82
CA VAL A 70 -1.39 -17.10 -1.91
C VAL A 70 -0.43 -18.29 -2.13
N LEU A 71 -0.09 -19.04 -1.09
CA LEU A 71 0.77 -20.22 -1.20
C LEU A 71 0.09 -21.42 -1.88
N ASP A 72 -1.23 -21.37 -2.00
CA ASP A 72 -2.07 -22.33 -2.74
C ASP A 72 -1.75 -23.80 -2.43
N PHE A 73 -1.72 -24.16 -1.15
CA PHE A 73 -1.43 -25.54 -0.73
C PHE A 73 -2.42 -26.57 -1.29
N GLU A 74 -3.59 -26.13 -1.75
CA GLU A 74 -4.65 -26.98 -2.32
C GLU A 74 -4.60 -27.06 -3.86
N GLY A 75 -3.79 -26.23 -4.53
CA GLY A 75 -3.69 -26.19 -5.99
C GLY A 75 -4.96 -25.70 -6.68
N CYS A 76 -5.64 -24.74 -6.07
CA CYS A 76 -6.93 -24.21 -6.50
C CYS A 76 -6.79 -23.09 -7.55
N PHE A 77 -5.61 -22.48 -7.70
CA PHE A 77 -5.40 -21.34 -8.59
C PHE A 77 -4.84 -21.71 -9.96
N SER A 78 -5.04 -20.81 -10.92
CA SER A 78 -4.72 -21.01 -12.33
C SER A 78 -3.40 -20.37 -12.76
N GLU A 79 -2.62 -19.82 -11.83
CA GLU A 79 -1.35 -19.07 -12.02
C GLU A 79 -1.51 -17.70 -12.70
N HIS A 80 -2.73 -17.25 -12.99
CA HIS A 80 -3.02 -15.97 -13.67
C HIS A 80 -3.70 -14.95 -12.75
N GLU A 81 -3.84 -15.27 -11.47
CA GLU A 81 -4.49 -14.46 -10.47
C GLU A 81 -3.64 -13.23 -10.15
N THR A 82 -4.19 -12.05 -10.47
CA THR A 82 -3.55 -10.76 -10.12
C THR A 82 -4.00 -10.24 -8.75
N ARG A 83 -4.91 -10.96 -8.08
CA ARG A 83 -5.36 -10.69 -6.71
C ARG A 83 -5.80 -11.99 -6.04
N ILE A 84 -5.38 -12.16 -4.80
CA ILE A 84 -5.81 -13.25 -3.91
C ILE A 84 -6.15 -12.62 -2.56
N GLY A 85 -7.40 -12.80 -2.11
CA GLY A 85 -7.89 -12.12 -0.91
C GLY A 85 -7.74 -10.59 -0.99
N GLY A 86 -7.14 -9.99 0.03
CA GLY A 86 -6.75 -8.58 0.09
C GLY A 86 -5.40 -8.23 -0.56
N LEU A 87 -4.66 -9.21 -1.11
CA LEU A 87 -3.32 -9.03 -1.67
C LEU A 87 -3.37 -8.81 -3.19
N ASP A 88 -2.69 -7.77 -3.67
CA ASP A 88 -2.55 -7.48 -5.10
C ASP A 88 -1.15 -7.89 -5.60
N LEU A 89 -1.08 -8.59 -6.74
CA LEU A 89 0.18 -8.93 -7.40
C LEU A 89 0.79 -7.67 -8.02
N LEU A 90 1.96 -7.26 -7.53
CA LEU A 90 2.61 -6.01 -7.95
C LEU A 90 3.64 -6.21 -9.07
N TRP A 91 4.36 -7.33 -9.04
CA TRP A 91 5.52 -7.59 -9.88
C TRP A 91 5.57 -9.07 -10.30
N ASP A 92 5.67 -9.31 -11.60
CA ASP A 92 5.88 -10.62 -12.22
C ASP A 92 6.70 -10.40 -13.49
N ASP A 93 8.02 -10.61 -13.38
CA ASP A 93 9.04 -10.23 -14.39
C ASP A 93 8.90 -8.79 -14.95
N GLY A 94 8.27 -7.92 -14.16
CA GLY A 94 7.96 -6.54 -14.48
C GLY A 94 6.74 -6.04 -13.69
N PRO A 95 6.46 -4.72 -13.68
CA PRO A 95 5.28 -4.19 -12.99
C PRO A 95 4.00 -4.75 -13.59
N VAL A 96 3.10 -5.25 -12.74
CA VAL A 96 1.79 -5.77 -13.17
C VAL A 96 0.79 -4.61 -13.28
N TRP A 97 0.21 -4.47 -14.47
CA TRP A 97 -0.72 -3.38 -14.80
C TRP A 97 -2.15 -3.89 -14.83
N THR A 98 -3.08 -3.08 -14.31
CA THR A 98 -4.51 -3.30 -14.44
C THR A 98 -5.11 -2.28 -15.41
N SER A 99 -6.06 -2.74 -16.22
CA SER A 99 -6.94 -1.86 -16.99
C SER A 99 -8.05 -1.35 -16.06
N CYS A 100 -8.17 -0.04 -15.93
CA CYS A 100 -9.36 0.58 -15.34
C CYS A 100 -10.39 0.87 -16.46
N PRO A 101 -11.70 0.68 -16.22
CA PRO A 101 -12.33 0.11 -15.04
C PRO A 101 -12.43 -1.42 -15.18
N TYR A 102 -12.88 -2.12 -14.14
CA TYR A 102 -13.26 -3.53 -14.19
C TYR A 102 -13.99 -3.90 -15.50
N PRO A 103 -13.89 -5.15 -16.00
CA PRO A 103 -14.59 -5.61 -17.21
C PRO A 103 -16.14 -5.50 -17.19
N GLY A 104 -16.73 -4.89 -16.15
CA GLY A 104 -18.16 -4.57 -16.05
C GLY A 104 -18.55 -3.09 -16.26
N ILE A 105 -17.61 -2.15 -16.47
CA ILE A 105 -17.95 -0.75 -16.77
C ILE A 105 -17.52 -0.43 -18.21
N ARG A 106 -18.48 -0.46 -19.14
CA ARG A 106 -18.29 0.05 -20.50
C ARG A 106 -18.38 1.57 -20.48
N THR A 107 -17.24 2.24 -20.48
CA THR A 107 -17.14 3.63 -20.92
C THR A 107 -16.37 3.65 -22.22
N ASP A 108 -17.04 4.05 -23.30
CA ASP A 108 -16.60 3.92 -24.69
C ASP A 108 -15.47 4.89 -25.11
N VAL A 109 -14.60 5.28 -24.17
CA VAL A 109 -13.48 6.20 -24.41
C VAL A 109 -12.21 5.61 -23.80
N ILE A 110 -11.57 4.71 -24.54
CA ILE A 110 -10.29 4.11 -24.16
C ILE A 110 -9.19 5.09 -24.53
N SER A 111 -8.79 5.94 -23.58
CA SER A 111 -7.51 6.62 -23.67
C SER A 111 -6.38 5.61 -23.42
N ASN A 112 -5.36 5.58 -24.27
CA ASN A 112 -4.17 4.73 -24.13
C ASN A 112 -3.38 4.99 -22.82
N ASP A 113 -3.72 6.03 -22.06
CA ASP A 113 -3.08 6.44 -20.79
C ASP A 113 -3.61 5.73 -19.52
N LEU A 114 -4.52 4.75 -19.63
CA LEU A 114 -5.19 4.17 -18.46
C LEU A 114 -4.49 2.93 -17.85
N ARG A 115 -3.22 2.67 -18.18
CA ARG A 115 -2.44 1.64 -17.46
C ARG A 115 -2.13 2.14 -16.05
N ARG A 116 -2.86 1.63 -15.07
CA ARG A 116 -2.55 1.85 -13.65
C ARG A 116 -1.91 0.61 -13.08
N LEU A 117 -0.97 0.81 -12.17
CA LEU A 117 -0.36 -0.27 -11.42
C LEU A 117 -1.46 -1.04 -10.67
N ASN A 118 -1.34 -2.38 -10.60
CA ASN A 118 -2.29 -3.26 -9.92
C ASN A 118 -2.22 -3.06 -8.40
N ILE A 119 -2.82 -1.98 -7.90
CA ILE A 119 -2.84 -1.60 -6.48
C ILE A 119 -4.22 -1.08 -6.08
N PHE A 120 -4.96 -1.91 -5.37
CA PHE A 120 -6.32 -1.66 -4.92
C PHE A 120 -6.39 -1.46 -3.41
N LEU A 121 -5.33 -1.83 -2.66
CA LEU A 121 -5.17 -1.55 -1.22
C LEU A 121 -6.41 -1.93 -0.39
N GLY A 122 -7.12 -2.99 -0.79
CA GLY A 122 -8.21 -3.60 -0.01
C GLY A 122 -9.48 -2.76 0.19
N ALA A 123 -9.68 -1.62 -0.47
CA ALA A 123 -10.86 -0.77 -0.27
C ALA A 123 -11.80 -0.73 -1.48
N ILE A 124 -13.10 -0.47 -1.23
CA ILE A 124 -13.94 0.25 -2.21
C ILE A 124 -13.07 1.41 -2.68
N ASN A 125 -12.85 1.54 -3.98
CA ASN A 125 -11.78 2.37 -4.56
C ASN A 125 -12.08 3.89 -4.45
N ASP A 126 -12.55 4.36 -3.29
CA ASP A 126 -12.88 5.74 -2.92
C ASP A 126 -11.66 6.49 -2.33
N ARG A 127 -10.47 5.89 -2.38
CA ARG A 127 -9.20 6.46 -1.93
C ARG A 127 -8.97 7.90 -2.40
N GLN A 128 -9.40 8.25 -3.62
CA GLN A 128 -9.27 9.61 -4.13
C GLN A 128 -10.11 10.62 -3.31
N LYS A 129 -11.30 10.22 -2.87
CA LYS A 129 -12.17 11.01 -2.00
C LYS A 129 -11.61 11.09 -0.58
N GLN A 130 -11.10 9.98 -0.04
CA GLN A 130 -10.50 9.96 1.30
C GLN A 130 -9.22 10.81 1.35
N LEU A 131 -8.32 10.66 0.36
CA LEU A 131 -7.08 11.44 0.29
C LEU A 131 -7.33 12.93 -0.01
N SER A 132 -8.34 13.26 -0.83
CA SER A 132 -8.69 14.66 -1.06
C SER A 132 -9.27 15.31 0.19
N LEU A 133 -10.12 14.60 0.94
CA LEU A 133 -10.63 15.05 2.23
C LEU A 133 -9.49 15.25 3.24
N LEU A 134 -8.59 14.28 3.37
CA LEU A 134 -7.43 14.37 4.25
C LEU A 134 -6.54 15.56 3.87
N LYS A 135 -6.28 15.75 2.57
CA LYS A 135 -5.49 16.89 2.08
C LYS A 135 -6.15 18.23 2.44
N SER A 136 -7.46 18.36 2.26
CA SER A 136 -8.20 19.56 2.65
C SER A 136 -8.08 19.83 4.15
N GLN A 137 -8.26 18.81 5.00
CA GLN A 137 -8.11 18.92 6.45
C GLN A 137 -6.69 19.32 6.88
N LEU A 138 -5.65 18.82 6.19
CA LEU A 138 -4.26 19.19 6.45
C LEU A 138 -3.97 20.65 6.05
N ILE A 139 -4.56 21.13 4.95
CA ILE A 139 -4.48 22.53 4.53
C ILE A 139 -5.15 23.44 5.57
N GLU A 140 -6.35 23.09 6.03
CA GLU A 140 -7.07 23.83 7.07
C GLU A 140 -6.26 23.88 8.37
N LYS A 141 -5.69 22.75 8.83
CA LYS A 141 -4.82 22.71 10.01
C LYS A 141 -3.56 23.56 9.84
N ARG A 142 -2.96 23.61 8.65
CA ARG A 142 -1.80 24.47 8.37
C ARG A 142 -2.16 25.95 8.46
N GLN A 143 -3.31 26.34 7.93
CA GLN A 143 -3.80 27.72 8.02
C GLN A 143 -4.11 28.11 9.47
N ALA A 144 -4.80 27.24 10.22
CA ALA A 144 -5.07 27.45 11.64
C ALA A 144 -3.77 27.50 12.49
N GLY A 145 -2.76 26.71 12.12
CA GLY A 145 -1.43 26.72 12.74
C GLY A 145 -0.64 28.01 12.50
N GLN A 146 -0.85 28.68 11.36
CA GLN A 146 -0.23 29.97 11.02
C GLN A 146 -0.91 31.17 11.70
N ASP A 147 -2.16 31.02 12.16
CA ASP A 147 -2.89 32.05 12.91
C ASP A 147 -2.49 32.13 14.40
N TYR A 148 -1.65 31.22 14.90
CA TYR A 148 -1.02 31.37 16.23
C TYR A 148 0.08 32.44 16.19
N SER A 149 -0.35 33.67 16.45
CA SER A 149 0.33 34.92 16.81
C SER A 149 1.88 34.99 16.76
N PRO A 150 2.46 36.07 16.18
CA PRO A 150 3.89 36.42 16.26
C PRO A 150 4.49 36.44 17.69
N MET A 151 3.67 36.45 18.75
CA MET A 151 4.15 36.44 20.14
C MET A 151 4.96 35.20 20.52
N LEU A 152 4.74 34.03 19.90
CA LEU A 152 5.51 32.82 20.24
C LEU A 152 6.93 32.81 19.66
N GLN A 153 7.23 33.62 18.64
CA GLN A 153 8.60 33.77 18.12
C GLN A 153 9.51 34.54 19.09
N TYR A 154 8.96 35.32 20.02
CA TYR A 154 9.75 36.12 20.96
C TYR A 154 10.26 35.31 22.17
N TYR A 155 9.65 34.17 22.48
CA TYR A 155 9.98 33.34 23.64
C TYR A 155 11.02 32.24 23.39
N LEU A 156 11.50 32.08 22.15
CA LEU A 156 12.47 31.05 21.74
C LEU A 156 13.78 31.64 21.17
N LYS A 157 14.24 32.76 21.71
CA LYS A 157 15.59 33.30 21.46
C LYS A 157 16.43 33.30 22.73
#